data_AF-A0A0H4QZA6-F1
#
_entry.id   AF-A0A0H4QZA6-F1
#
_cell.length_a   1.000
_cell.length_b   1.000
_cell.length_c   1.000
_cell.angle_alpha   90.00
_cell.angle_beta   90.00
_cell.angle_gamma   90.00
#
_symmetry.space_group_name_H-M   'P 1'
#
loop_
_entity.id
_entity.type
_entity.pdbx_description
1 polymer ?
#
loop_
_entity_poly.entity_id
_entity_poly.type
_entity_poly.pdbx_seq_one_letter_code
_entity_poly.pdbx_strand_id
1 'polypeptide(L)'
;MKATTGVQRSGWIVWWIETVVYIIGSSIFIGLVNVISDSTFSMQDKAFSFVIWLLLTFFFALEQVLAFFMVKYIHRDNSYVYPIILIALGFVGPKLYLIPGIWGVLYTNHGKLQK
;
A
#
# COMPACT_ATOMS: atom_id res chain seq x y z
N MET A 1 6.98 11.37 22.25
CA MET A 1 7.06 11.00 20.81
C MET A 1 7.08 12.29 20.01
N LYS A 2 8.03 12.47 19.07
CA LYS A 2 8.08 13.70 18.24
C LYS A 2 6.76 13.87 17.48
N ALA A 3 6.28 15.10 17.37
CA ALA A 3 5.06 15.40 16.64
C ALA A 3 5.17 14.91 15.19
N THR A 4 4.22 14.10 14.75
CA THR A 4 4.13 13.66 13.35
C THR A 4 3.85 14.87 12.47
N THR A 5 4.69 15.08 11.45
CA THR A 5 4.49 16.16 10.47
C THR A 5 3.24 15.88 9.64
N GLY A 6 2.69 16.91 8.98
CA GLY A 6 1.53 16.76 8.09
C GLY A 6 1.73 15.68 7.01
N VAL A 7 2.93 15.59 6.45
CA VAL A 7 3.32 14.56 5.47
C VAL A 7 3.28 13.15 6.07
N GLN A 8 3.77 12.98 7.30
CA GLN A 8 3.74 11.66 7.92
C GLN A 8 2.31 11.22 8.23
N ARG A 9 1.47 12.17 8.68
CA ARG A 9 0.05 11.92 8.92
C ARG A 9 -0.69 11.55 7.64
N SER A 10 -0.45 12.24 6.53
CA SER A 10 -1.06 11.88 5.25
C SER A 10 -0.63 10.48 4.80
N GLY A 11 0.65 10.12 5.01
CA GLY A 11 1.15 8.77 4.75
C GLY A 11 0.43 7.69 5.56
N TRP A 12 0.20 7.93 6.86
CA TRP A 12 -0.52 6.97 7.71
C TRP A 12 -2.00 6.85 7.33
N ILE A 13 -2.65 7.95 6.95
CA ILE A 13 -4.04 7.92 6.48
C ILE A 13 -4.15 7.07 5.21
N VAL A 14 -3.29 7.32 4.22
CA VAL A 14 -3.27 6.55 2.98
C VAL A 14 -2.98 5.08 3.25
N TRP A 15 -1.98 4.77 4.08
CA TRP A 15 -1.62 3.39 4.43
C TRP A 15 -2.80 2.62 5.03
N TRP A 16 -3.55 3.23 5.96
CA TRP A 16 -4.74 2.62 6.55
C TRP A 16 -5.87 2.44 5.54
N ILE A 17 -6.13 3.43 4.68
CA ILE A 17 -7.15 3.32 3.62
C ILE A 17 -6.83 2.13 2.72
N GLU A 18 -5.59 2.04 2.23
CA GLU A 18 -5.19 0.95 1.33
C GLU A 18 -5.21 -0.41 2.03
N THR A 19 -4.84 -0.46 3.31
CA THR A 19 -4.96 -1.69 4.12
C THR A 19 -6.42 -2.16 4.20
N VAL A 20 -7.36 -1.25 4.46
CA VAL A 20 -8.79 -1.56 4.50
C VAL A 20 -9.29 -2.03 3.13
N VAL A 21 -8.89 -1.36 2.05
CA VAL A 21 -9.24 -1.76 0.67
C VAL A 21 -8.74 -3.17 0.36
N TYR A 22 -7.52 -3.52 0.74
CA TYR A 22 -6.98 -4.87 0.52
C TYR A 22 -7.69 -5.93 1.35
N ILE A 23 -8.00 -5.67 2.62
CA ILE A 23 -8.71 -6.62 3.47
C ILE A 23 -10.13 -6.86 2.92
N ILE A 24 -10.84 -5.79 2.58
CA ILE A 24 -12.20 -5.91 2.03
C ILE A 24 -12.17 -6.57 0.66
N GLY A 25 -11.29 -6.13 -0.24
CA GLY A 25 -11.17 -6.69 -1.59
C GLY A 25 -10.82 -8.17 -1.59
N SER A 26 -9.87 -8.59 -0.76
CA SER A 26 -9.49 -10.01 -0.61
C SER A 26 -10.61 -10.86 -0.02
N SER A 27 -11.36 -10.33 0.95
CA SER A 27 -12.50 -11.02 1.56
C SER A 27 -13.67 -11.19 0.57
N ILE A 28 -13.97 -10.14 -0.21
CA ILE A 28 -14.99 -10.19 -1.26
C ILE A 28 -14.60 -11.22 -2.34
N PHE A 29 -13.33 -11.26 -2.75
CA PHE A 29 -12.86 -12.22 -3.74
C PHE A 29 -13.11 -13.68 -3.29
N ILE A 30 -12.71 -14.05 -2.08
CA ILE A 30 -12.98 -15.39 -1.53
C ILE A 30 -14.49 -15.64 -1.42
N GLY A 31 -15.25 -14.65 -0.94
CA GLY A 31 -16.70 -14.76 -0.84
C GLY A 31 -17.36 -15.08 -2.17
N LEU A 32 -16.97 -14.36 -3.23
CA LEU A 32 -17.47 -14.59 -4.59
C LEU A 32 -17.06 -15.96 -5.14
N VAL A 33 -15.81 -16.36 -4.96
CA VAL A 33 -15.33 -17.68 -5.39
C VAL A 33 -16.12 -18.80 -4.73
N ASN A 34 -16.54 -18.66 -3.47
CA ASN A 34 -17.35 -19.65 -2.76
C ASN A 34 -18.84 -19.61 -3.14
N VAL A 35 -19.41 -18.44 -3.46
CA VAL A 35 -20.84 -18.30 -3.80
C VAL A 35 -21.14 -18.74 -5.25
N ILE A 36 -20.25 -18.44 -6.20
CA ILE A 36 -20.42 -18.85 -7.63
C ILE A 36 -20.11 -20.35 -7.82
N SER A 37 -19.67 -21.01 -6.75
CA SER A 37 -18.89 -22.24 -6.76
C SER A 37 -19.68 -23.53 -6.93
N ASP A 38 -20.99 -23.51 -6.72
CA ASP A 38 -21.77 -24.75 -6.65
C ASP A 38 -22.34 -25.21 -8.01
N SER A 39 -22.36 -24.33 -9.02
CA SER A 39 -22.88 -24.66 -10.35
C SER A 39 -21.88 -24.52 -11.49
N THR A 40 -20.73 -23.87 -11.28
CA THR A 40 -19.85 -23.43 -12.39
C THR A 40 -18.40 -23.92 -12.29
N PHE A 41 -17.88 -24.19 -11.09
CA PHE A 41 -16.45 -24.49 -10.87
C PHE A 41 -16.22 -25.90 -10.31
N SER A 42 -15.28 -26.62 -10.92
CA SER A 42 -14.83 -27.91 -10.38
C SER A 42 -13.99 -27.72 -9.11
N MET A 43 -13.76 -28.81 -8.36
CA MET A 43 -12.90 -28.78 -7.17
C MET A 43 -11.46 -28.35 -7.50
N GLN A 44 -10.96 -28.71 -8.69
CA GLN A 44 -9.63 -28.31 -9.14
C GLN A 44 -9.55 -26.80 -9.41
N ASP A 45 -10.59 -26.22 -10.00
CA ASP A 45 -10.64 -24.77 -10.27
C ASP A 45 -10.63 -23.97 -8.97
N LYS A 46 -11.39 -24.42 -7.96
CA LYS A 46 -11.41 -23.78 -6.62
C LYS A 46 -10.04 -23.81 -5.95
N ALA A 47 -9.35 -24.95 -6.02
CA ALA A 47 -8.00 -25.08 -5.48
C ALA A 47 -7.02 -24.13 -6.19
N PHE A 48 -7.10 -24.03 -7.52
CA PHE A 48 -6.26 -23.12 -8.30
C PHE A 48 -6.55 -21.64 -7.99
N SER A 49 -7.83 -21.24 -7.92
CA SER A 49 -8.21 -19.87 -7.52
C SER A 49 -7.74 -19.52 -6.11
N PHE A 50 -7.78 -20.47 -5.18
CA PHE A 50 -7.26 -20.28 -3.82
C PHE A 50 -5.74 -20.03 -3.81
N VAL A 51 -4.97 -20.78 -4.60
CA VAL A 51 -3.52 -20.58 -4.72
C VAL A 51 -3.21 -19.20 -5.30
N ILE A 52 -3.91 -18.77 -6.35
CA ILE A 52 -3.76 -17.42 -6.91
C ILE A 52 -4.08 -16.36 -5.85
N TRP A 53 -5.19 -16.52 -5.13
CA TRP A 53 -5.58 -15.59 -4.07
C TRP A 53 -4.51 -15.46 -2.98
N LEU A 54 -3.93 -16.59 -2.56
CA LEU A 54 -2.88 -16.61 -1.55
C LEU A 54 -1.62 -15.89 -2.04
N LEU A 55 -1.23 -16.09 -3.31
CA LEU A 55 -0.11 -15.38 -3.93
C LEU A 55 -0.36 -13.87 -3.99
N LEU A 56 -1.53 -13.43 -4.45
CA LEU A 56 -1.88 -12.01 -4.51
C LEU A 56 -1.88 -11.36 -3.12
N THR A 57 -2.47 -12.04 -2.13
CA THR A 57 -2.51 -11.58 -0.74
C THR A 57 -1.09 -11.43 -0.16
N PHE A 58 -0.18 -12.36 -0.48
CA PHE A 58 1.21 -12.27 -0.09
C PHE A 58 1.90 -11.03 -0.69
N PHE A 59 1.73 -10.76 -1.98
CA PHE A 59 2.29 -9.57 -2.62
C PHE A 59 1.71 -8.27 -2.03
N PHE A 60 0.40 -8.21 -1.78
CA PHE A 60 -0.21 -7.05 -1.13
C PHE A 60 0.33 -6.83 0.29
N ALA A 61 0.57 -7.90 1.05
CA ALA A 61 1.20 -7.78 2.37
C ALA A 61 2.63 -7.22 2.28
N LEU A 62 3.43 -7.68 1.30
CA LEU A 62 4.78 -7.14 1.06
C LEU A 62 4.74 -5.65 0.70
N GLU A 63 3.85 -5.25 -0.20
CA GLU A 63 3.67 -3.83 -0.57
C GLU A 63 3.31 -2.99 0.65
N GLN A 64 2.40 -3.46 1.51
CA GLN A 64 2.01 -2.75 2.73
C GLN A 64 3.15 -2.62 3.74
N VAL A 65 3.99 -3.65 3.88
CA VAL A 65 5.17 -3.60 4.75
C VAL A 65 6.19 -2.60 4.21
N LEU A 66 6.43 -2.59 2.90
CA LEU A 66 7.32 -1.62 2.26
C LEU A 66 6.80 -0.18 2.46
N ALA A 67 5.52 0.05 2.16
CA ALA A 67 4.88 1.34 2.34
C ALA A 67 4.92 1.83 3.79
N PHE A 68 4.72 0.92 4.76
CA PHE A 68 4.84 1.23 6.19
C PHE A 68 6.22 1.82 6.52
N PHE A 69 7.30 1.18 6.06
CA PHE A 69 8.64 1.68 6.31
C PHE A 69 8.91 3.00 5.59
N MET A 70 8.42 3.17 4.36
CA MET A 70 8.60 4.43 3.65
C MET A 70 7.89 5.58 4.34
N VAL A 71 6.65 5.39 4.81
CA VAL A 71 5.91 6.39 5.60
C VAL A 71 6.60 6.66 6.93
N LYS A 72 7.04 5.61 7.63
CA LYS A 72 7.73 5.72 8.92
C LYS A 72 9.00 6.57 8.82
N TYR A 73 9.75 6.40 7.74
CA TYR A 73 11.04 7.05 7.52
C TYR A 73 11.01 8.20 6.51
N ILE A 74 9.83 8.70 6.12
CA ILE A 74 9.69 9.67 5.02
C ILE A 74 10.46 10.99 5.24
N HIS A 75 10.83 11.32 6.48
CA HIS A 75 11.62 12.51 6.85
C HIS A 75 13.06 12.20 7.23
N ARG A 76 13.49 10.94 7.15
CA ARG A 76 14.80 10.54 7.64
C ARG A 76 15.87 11.18 6.78
N ASP A 77 16.72 11.97 7.44
CA ASP A 77 17.90 12.62 6.87
C ASP A 77 17.62 13.57 5.68
N ASN A 78 16.40 14.11 5.56
CA ASN A 78 15.97 14.89 4.39
C ASN A 78 16.28 14.17 3.06
N SER A 79 16.11 12.85 3.05
CA SER A 79 16.36 12.01 1.89
C SER A 79 15.13 11.96 0.99
N TYR A 80 15.35 12.06 -0.32
CA TYR A 80 14.30 11.86 -1.33
C TYR A 80 13.96 10.38 -1.55
N VAL A 81 14.77 9.44 -1.02
CA VAL A 81 14.62 8.00 -1.27
C VAL A 81 13.23 7.50 -0.87
N TYR A 82 12.80 7.79 0.36
CA TYR A 82 11.52 7.32 0.88
C TYR A 82 10.31 7.86 0.10
N PRO A 83 10.18 9.18 -0.15
CA PRO A 83 9.06 9.68 -0.95
C PRO A 83 9.10 9.22 -2.41
N ILE A 84 10.29 9.05 -3.02
CA ILE A 84 10.40 8.50 -4.38
C ILE A 84 9.91 7.05 -4.45
N ILE A 85 10.26 6.22 -3.45
CA ILE A 85 9.77 4.83 -3.40
C ILE A 85 8.25 4.81 -3.24
N LEU A 86 7.65 5.69 -2.43
CA LEU A 86 6.19 5.81 -2.35
C LEU A 86 5.55 6.22 -3.67
N ILE A 87 6.21 7.09 -4.45
CA ILE A 87 5.75 7.44 -5.80
C ILE A 87 5.81 6.22 -6.72
N ALA A 88 6.91 5.46 -6.70
CA ALA A 88 7.05 4.25 -7.48
C ALA A 88 5.97 3.21 -7.13
N LEU A 89 5.71 3.00 -5.83
CA LEU A 89 4.60 2.17 -5.35
C LEU A 89 3.25 2.69 -5.84
N GLY A 90 3.06 4.01 -5.91
CA GLY A 90 1.84 4.63 -6.43
C GLY A 90 1.58 4.39 -7.92
N PHE A 91 2.63 4.15 -8.72
CA PHE A 91 2.49 3.83 -10.15
C PHE A 91 2.30 2.33 -10.40
N VAL A 92 2.98 1.48 -9.63
CA VAL A 92 2.94 0.03 -9.81
C VAL A 92 1.77 -0.63 -9.07
N GLY A 93 1.36 -0.04 -7.95
CA GLY A 93 0.32 -0.54 -7.06
C GLY A 93 -0.69 0.55 -6.72
N PRO A 94 -0.94 0.85 -5.42
CA PRO A 94 -2.02 1.75 -5.05
C PRO A 94 -1.72 3.22 -5.27
N LYS A 95 -2.51 3.83 -6.15
CA LYS A 95 -2.34 5.23 -6.58
C LYS A 95 -2.39 6.23 -5.45
N LEU A 96 -3.05 5.94 -4.32
CA LEU A 96 -3.12 6.88 -3.21
C LEU A 96 -1.74 7.15 -2.58
N TYR A 97 -0.77 6.25 -2.72
CA TYR A 97 0.59 6.47 -2.24
C TYR A 97 1.33 7.63 -2.95
N LEU A 98 0.82 8.09 -4.11
CA LEU A 98 1.31 9.30 -4.75
C LEU A 98 1.13 10.54 -3.85
N ILE A 99 0.09 10.58 -3.02
CA ILE A 99 -0.22 11.74 -2.15
C ILE A 99 0.91 11.98 -1.13
N PRO A 100 1.25 11.03 -0.23
CA PRO A 100 2.35 11.21 0.70
C PRO A 100 3.71 11.24 0.00
N GLY A 101 3.86 10.55 -1.14
CA GLY A 101 5.09 10.58 -1.94
C GLY A 101 5.43 11.96 -2.48
N ILE A 102 4.52 12.59 -3.23
CA ILE A 102 4.72 13.93 -3.81
C ILE A 102 4.90 14.97 -2.69
N TRP A 103 4.07 14.93 -1.65
CA TRP A 103 4.20 15.86 -0.53
C TRP A 103 5.53 15.68 0.21
N GLY A 104 6.00 14.45 0.38
CA GLY A 104 7.32 14.18 0.99
C GLY A 104 8.48 14.75 0.18
N VAL A 105 8.42 14.75 -1.15
CA VAL A 105 9.41 15.43 -1.99
C VAL A 105 9.39 16.95 -1.75
N LEU A 106 8.21 17.57 -1.77
CA LEU A 106 8.05 19.02 -1.56
C LEU A 106 8.58 19.44 -0.18
N TYR A 107 8.24 18.67 0.86
CA TYR A 107 8.70 18.93 2.22
C TYR A 107 10.23 18.84 2.33
N THR A 108 10.82 17.80 1.75
CA THR A 108 12.27 17.60 1.74
C THR A 108 13.00 18.73 1.00
N ASN A 109 12.42 19.21 -0.11
CA ASN A 109 12.97 20.32 -0.87
C ASN A 109 12.97 21.63 -0.06
N HIS A 110 11.85 21.96 0.59
CA HIS A 110 11.77 23.13 1.48
C HIS A 110 12.82 23.08 2.60
N GLY A 111 13.02 21.91 3.22
CA GLY A 111 14.00 21.76 4.29
C GLY A 111 15.46 21.88 3.86
N LYS A 112 15.78 21.66 2.56
CA LYS A 112 17.12 21.86 2.02
C LYS A 112 17.39 23.31 1.59
N LEU A 113 16.36 24.01 1.11
CA LEU A 113 16.48 25.41 0.68
C LEU A 113 16.61 26.41 1.84
N GLN A 114 16.27 26.00 3.07
CA GLN A 114 16.36 26.82 4.27
C GLN A 114 17.65 26.59 5.09
N LYS A 115 18.54 25.73 4.63
CA LYS A 115 19.88 25.49 5.22
C LYS A 115 20.94 26.20 4.39
#